data_AF-A0A3D4I0W4-F1
#
_entry.id   AF-A0A3D4I0W4-F1
#
_cell.length_a   1.000
_cell.length_b   1.000
_cell.length_c   1.000
_cell.angle_alpha   90.00
_cell.angle_beta   90.00
_cell.angle_gamma   90.00
#
_symmetry.space_group_name_H-M   'P 1'
#
loop_
_entity.id
_entity.type
_entity.pdbx_description
1 polymer ?
#
loop_
_entity_poly.entity_id
_entity_poly.type
_entity_poly.pdbx_seq_one_letter_code
_entity_poly.pdbx_strand_id
1 'polypeptide(L)'
;QWNDFFTVTYHASMAIMTIFVVLGISYSLSNIYKQDGLSTAVIALVAFFILTPFTTSFTPEGSKAVYQVSSVIPLEWIGSKGLFVGMFSAIFATEIVHWVYKHGWEIKMPAGVPPTVAKAFSSLIPGTITLVLFSVLRLIFVYTPYGTLDNFIYTILQMPLTALGDTLGATLVANIFICLFWLFG
;
A
#
# COMPACT_ATOMS: atom_id res chain seq x y z
N GLN A 1 12.19 5.67 -29.24
CA GLN A 1 12.83 4.35 -29.29
C GLN A 1 13.89 4.17 -28.21
N TRP A 2 15.03 4.91 -28.20
CA TRP A 2 16.01 4.79 -27.10
C TRP A 2 15.49 5.26 -25.73
N ASN A 3 14.70 6.33 -25.70
CA ASN A 3 14.06 6.80 -24.47
C ASN A 3 13.07 5.74 -23.91
N ASP A 4 12.28 5.11 -24.79
CA ASP A 4 11.35 4.04 -24.41
C ASP A 4 12.07 2.83 -23.79
N PHE A 5 13.25 2.48 -24.32
CA PHE A 5 14.06 1.37 -23.78
C PHE A 5 14.48 1.61 -22.32
N PHE A 6 14.95 2.82 -21.98
CA PHE A 6 15.39 3.13 -20.61
C PHE A 6 14.22 3.41 -19.65
N THR A 7 13.11 3.96 -20.15
CA THR A 7 11.93 4.26 -19.33
C THR A 7 11.21 2.99 -18.87
N VAL A 8 11.25 1.89 -19.63
CA VAL A 8 10.66 0.60 -19.20
C VAL A 8 11.26 0.13 -17.88
N THR A 9 12.58 0.21 -17.72
CA THR A 9 13.26 -0.18 -16.46
C THR A 9 12.82 0.69 -15.29
N TYR A 10 12.64 2.00 -15.51
CA TYR A 10 12.11 2.91 -14.51
C TYR A 10 10.67 2.54 -14.12
N HIS A 11 9.82 2.24 -15.10
CA HIS A 11 8.43 1.86 -14.83
C HIS A 11 8.33 0.53 -14.07
N ALA A 12 9.20 -0.43 -14.36
CA ALA A 12 9.23 -1.72 -13.69
C ALA A 12 9.90 -1.71 -12.30
N SER A 13 10.49 -0.58 -11.88
CA SER A 13 11.18 -0.45 -10.59
C SER A 13 10.58 0.66 -9.73
N MET A 14 10.83 1.91 -10.10
CA MET A 14 10.43 3.08 -9.34
C MET A 14 8.93 3.34 -9.43
N ALA A 15 8.31 3.15 -10.60
CA ALA A 15 6.89 3.46 -10.76
C ALA A 15 5.96 2.45 -10.08
N ILE A 16 6.48 1.31 -9.61
CA ILE A 16 5.72 0.32 -8.85
C ILE A 16 6.28 0.10 -7.43
N MET A 17 7.12 1.03 -6.93
CA MET A 17 7.83 0.86 -5.66
C MET A 17 6.91 0.57 -4.47
N THR A 18 5.71 1.15 -4.46
CA THR A 18 4.78 1.00 -3.34
C THR A 18 4.30 -0.44 -3.20
N ILE A 19 4.17 -1.17 -4.31
CA ILE A 19 3.82 -2.60 -4.29
C ILE A 19 4.89 -3.39 -3.52
N PHE A 20 6.17 -3.15 -3.80
CA PHE A 20 7.26 -3.83 -3.10
C PHE A 20 7.30 -3.47 -1.62
N VAL A 21 7.04 -2.21 -1.28
CA VAL A 21 7.00 -1.74 0.11
C VAL A 21 5.85 -2.36 0.88
N VAL A 22 4.64 -2.43 0.30
CA VAL A 22 3.46 -3.05 0.92
C VAL A 22 3.72 -4.53 1.23
N LEU A 23 4.25 -5.27 0.25
CA LEU A 23 4.62 -6.67 0.43
C LEU A 23 5.71 -6.83 1.50
N GLY A 24 6.75 -6.01 1.45
CA GLY A 24 7.87 -6.07 2.38
C GLY A 24 7.47 -5.77 3.83
N ILE A 25 6.69 -4.71 4.05
CA ILE A 25 6.21 -4.32 5.39
C ILE A 25 5.29 -5.41 5.94
N SER A 26 4.30 -5.84 5.16
CA SER A 26 3.34 -6.84 5.63
C SER A 26 3.99 -8.19 5.90
N TYR A 27 4.92 -8.63 5.05
CA TYR A 27 5.69 -9.86 5.26
C TYR A 27 6.59 -9.77 6.50
N SER A 28 7.27 -8.65 6.71
CA SER A 28 8.10 -8.44 7.89
C SER A 28 7.27 -8.45 9.18
N LEU A 29 6.16 -7.70 9.20
CA LEU A 29 5.31 -7.56 10.37
C LEU A 29 4.58 -8.87 10.72
N SER A 30 4.13 -9.63 9.72
CA SER A 30 3.55 -10.96 9.96
C SER A 30 4.56 -11.98 10.51
N ASN A 31 5.83 -11.90 10.11
CA ASN A 31 6.87 -12.75 10.71
C ASN A 31 7.11 -12.41 12.19
N ILE A 32 7.06 -11.13 12.57
CA ILE A 32 7.12 -10.72 13.98
C ILE A 32 5.97 -11.35 14.78
N TYR A 33 4.78 -11.43 14.20
CA TYR A 33 3.60 -12.07 14.79
C TYR A 33 3.57 -13.60 14.66
N LYS A 34 4.58 -14.23 14.05
CA LYS A 34 4.67 -15.68 13.82
C LYS A 34 3.46 -16.27 13.07
N GLN A 35 2.89 -15.49 12.15
CA GLN A 35 1.77 -15.90 11.30
C GLN A 35 2.21 -16.11 9.84
N ASP A 36 1.31 -16.59 8.98
CA ASP A 36 1.66 -16.88 7.59
C ASP A 36 1.96 -15.60 6.79
N GLY A 37 3.24 -15.34 6.55
CA GLY A 37 3.68 -14.06 6.00
C GLY A 37 3.33 -13.84 4.54
N LEU A 38 3.37 -14.90 3.72
CA LEU A 38 3.03 -14.79 2.31
C LEU A 38 1.54 -14.47 2.11
N SER A 39 0.65 -15.21 2.77
CA SER A 39 -0.79 -14.97 2.65
C SER A 39 -1.18 -13.59 3.18
N THR A 40 -0.59 -13.18 4.31
CA THR A 40 -0.84 -11.85 4.89
C THR A 40 -0.37 -10.72 3.96
N ALA A 41 0.82 -10.87 3.35
CA ALA A 41 1.34 -9.88 2.41
C ALA A 41 0.46 -9.73 1.16
N VAL A 42 -0.05 -10.85 0.63
CA VAL A 42 -0.99 -10.80 -0.51
C VAL A 42 -2.31 -10.13 -0.11
N ILE A 43 -2.85 -10.43 1.08
CA ILE A 43 -4.06 -9.76 1.59
C ILE A 43 -3.84 -8.25 1.70
N ALA A 44 -2.70 -7.82 2.25
CA ALA A 44 -2.35 -6.41 2.37
C ALA A 44 -2.22 -5.72 1.00
N LEU A 45 -1.64 -6.40 0.00
CA LEU A 45 -1.55 -5.88 -1.36
C LEU A 45 -2.93 -5.69 -2.00
N VAL A 46 -3.84 -6.66 -1.85
CA VAL A 46 -5.21 -6.54 -2.37
C VAL A 46 -5.98 -5.44 -1.63
N ALA A 47 -5.79 -5.33 -0.31
CA ALA A 47 -6.38 -4.26 0.50
C ALA A 47 -5.91 -2.87 0.06
N PHE A 48 -4.62 -2.72 -0.26
CA PHE A 48 -4.07 -1.50 -0.87
C PHE A 48 -4.76 -1.18 -2.22
N PHE A 49 -4.85 -2.16 -3.12
CA PHE A 49 -5.52 -1.94 -4.40
C PHE A 49 -7.00 -1.58 -4.26
N ILE A 50 -7.71 -2.09 -3.25
CA ILE A 50 -9.10 -1.67 -3.00
C ILE A 50 -9.20 -0.17 -2.75
N LEU A 51 -8.23 0.42 -2.05
CA LEU A 51 -8.19 1.85 -1.76
C LEU A 51 -7.81 2.68 -2.99
N THR A 52 -6.90 2.15 -3.81
CA THR A 52 -6.42 2.81 -5.02
C THR A 52 -7.53 2.96 -6.06
N PRO A 53 -7.72 4.15 -6.65
CA PRO A 53 -8.69 4.35 -7.72
C PRO A 53 -8.25 3.66 -9.02
N PHE A 54 -9.14 2.87 -9.63
CA PHE A 54 -8.94 2.22 -10.95
C PHE A 54 -9.40 3.11 -12.13
N THR A 55 -9.33 4.43 -11.94
CA THR A 55 -9.79 5.43 -12.92
C THR A 55 -8.71 6.47 -13.12
N THR A 56 -8.41 6.79 -14.38
CA THR A 56 -7.52 7.90 -14.74
C THR A 56 -8.27 8.92 -15.58
N SER A 57 -8.04 10.20 -15.28
CA SER A 57 -8.52 11.29 -16.11
C SER A 57 -7.52 11.54 -17.25
N PHE A 58 -7.95 11.37 -18.49
CA PHE A 58 -7.17 11.69 -19.68
C PHE A 58 -7.71 12.97 -20.33
N THR A 59 -6.82 13.94 -20.54
CA THR A 59 -7.12 15.15 -21.30
C THR A 59 -6.23 15.17 -22.55
N PRO A 60 -6.79 15.05 -23.76
CA PRO A 60 -6.01 15.18 -24.99
C PRO A 60 -5.39 16.57 -25.09
N GLU A 61 -4.15 16.67 -25.55
CA GLU A 61 -3.50 17.96 -25.81
C GLU A 61 -4.35 18.77 -26.81
N GLY A 62 -4.88 19.91 -26.35
CA GLY A 62 -5.75 20.80 -27.14
C GLY A 62 -7.26 20.68 -26.86
N SER A 63 -7.70 19.82 -25.94
CA SER A 63 -9.12 19.70 -25.53
C SER A 63 -9.32 19.96 -24.04
N LYS A 64 -10.41 20.67 -23.69
CA LYS A 64 -10.86 20.83 -22.29
C LYS A 64 -11.75 19.66 -21.80
N ALA A 65 -12.03 18.67 -22.66
CA ALA A 65 -12.85 17.53 -22.31
C ALA A 65 -12.00 16.49 -21.56
N VAL A 66 -12.36 16.25 -20.30
CA VAL A 66 -11.75 15.21 -19.46
C VAL A 66 -12.43 13.88 -19.77
N TYR A 67 -11.70 12.93 -20.34
CA TYR A 67 -12.17 11.56 -20.55
C TYR A 67 -11.74 10.71 -19.35
N GLN A 68 -12.69 10.02 -18.72
CA GLN A 68 -12.38 9.08 -17.64
C GLN A 68 -12.09 7.71 -18.27
N VAL A 69 -10.84 7.27 -18.20
CA VAL A 69 -10.46 5.91 -18.55
C VAL A 69 -10.67 5.05 -17.31
N SER A 70 -11.63 4.13 -17.39
CA SER A 70 -11.95 3.19 -16.32
C SER A 70 -11.16 1.89 -16.49
N SER A 71 -10.97 1.15 -15.39
CA SER A 71 -10.30 -0.15 -15.36
C SER A 71 -8.78 -0.11 -15.63
N VAL A 72 -8.12 0.98 -15.25
CA VAL A 72 -6.67 1.14 -15.34
C VAL A 72 -6.11 1.45 -13.95
N ILE A 73 -5.00 0.80 -13.58
CA ILE A 73 -4.26 1.13 -12.36
C ILE A 73 -3.32 2.30 -12.69
N PRO A 74 -3.50 3.48 -12.08
CA PRO A 74 -2.65 4.63 -12.36
C PRO A 74 -1.26 4.38 -11.75
N LEU A 75 -0.21 4.44 -12.58
CA LEU A 75 1.18 4.31 -12.12
C LEU A 75 1.56 5.34 -11.04
N GLU A 76 0.89 6.50 -11.05
CA GLU A 76 1.08 7.55 -10.05
C GLU A 76 0.83 7.04 -8.61
N TRP A 77 -0.26 6.28 -8.40
CA TRP A 77 -0.64 5.79 -7.08
C TRP A 77 0.11 4.55 -6.63
N ILE A 78 0.70 3.79 -7.55
CA ILE A 78 1.51 2.61 -7.20
C ILE A 78 3.02 2.92 -7.19
N GLY A 79 3.40 4.13 -7.61
CA GLY A 79 4.74 4.71 -7.48
C GLY A 79 4.91 5.45 -6.16
N SER A 80 5.83 6.42 -6.12
CA SER A 80 6.21 7.14 -4.89
C SER A 80 5.07 7.92 -4.22
N LYS A 81 4.06 8.37 -4.98
CA LYS A 81 2.92 9.11 -4.42
C LYS A 81 2.05 8.24 -3.52
N GLY A 82 1.95 6.95 -3.81
CA GLY A 82 1.19 6.02 -2.97
C GLY A 82 1.95 5.49 -1.77
N LEU A 83 3.23 5.83 -1.59
CA LEU A 83 4.10 5.13 -0.65
C LEU A 83 3.58 5.21 0.79
N PHE A 84 3.16 6.40 1.24
CA PHE A 84 2.57 6.57 2.58
C PHE A 84 1.28 5.76 2.75
N VAL A 85 0.37 5.81 1.77
CA VAL A 85 -0.88 5.05 1.80
C VAL A 85 -0.58 3.55 1.82
N GLY A 86 0.38 3.11 1.01
CA GLY A 86 0.90 1.75 0.99
C GLY A 86 1.39 1.32 2.37
N MET A 87 2.24 2.11 3.02
CA MET A 87 2.75 1.81 4.37
C MET A 87 1.62 1.65 5.38
N PHE A 88 0.68 2.61 5.43
CA PHE A 88 -0.46 2.52 6.35
C PHE A 88 -1.35 1.33 6.04
N SER A 89 -1.71 1.12 4.78
CA SER A 89 -2.53 -0.01 4.35
C SER A 89 -1.88 -1.35 4.70
N ALA A 90 -0.57 -1.49 4.53
CA ALA A 90 0.18 -2.69 4.87
C ALA A 90 0.15 -2.97 6.37
N ILE A 91 0.39 -1.96 7.20
CA ILE A 91 0.36 -2.08 8.66
C ILE A 91 -1.06 -2.43 9.13
N PHE A 92 -2.07 -1.64 8.74
CA PHE A 92 -3.45 -1.86 9.18
C PHE A 92 -4.02 -3.18 8.69
N ALA A 93 -3.77 -3.58 7.44
CA ALA A 93 -4.22 -4.87 6.92
C ALA A 93 -3.57 -6.02 7.70
N THR A 94 -2.27 -5.95 7.96
CA THR A 94 -1.55 -6.98 8.73
C THR A 94 -2.05 -7.07 10.17
N GLU A 95 -2.34 -5.93 10.80
CA GLU A 95 -2.88 -5.87 12.16
C GLU A 95 -4.29 -6.46 12.24
N ILE A 96 -5.15 -6.18 11.26
CA ILE A 96 -6.48 -6.79 11.18
C ILE A 96 -6.37 -8.30 10.99
N VAL A 97 -5.51 -8.76 10.08
CA VAL A 97 -5.27 -10.19 9.87
C VAL A 97 -4.77 -10.84 11.17
N HIS A 98 -3.84 -10.21 11.87
CA HIS A 98 -3.35 -10.68 13.16
C HIS A 98 -4.45 -10.74 14.23
N TRP A 99 -5.29 -9.71 14.28
CA TRP A 99 -6.43 -9.66 15.20
C TRP A 99 -7.41 -10.81 14.92
N VAL A 100 -7.73 -11.09 13.66
CA VAL A 100 -8.61 -12.21 13.28
C VAL A 100 -7.99 -13.56 13.69
N TYR A 101 -6.70 -13.75 13.43
CA TYR A 101 -5.98 -14.96 13.85
C TYR A 101 -5.98 -15.14 15.37
N LYS A 102 -5.79 -14.07 16.14
CA LYS A 102 -5.81 -14.11 17.61
C LYS A 102 -7.17 -14.56 18.17
N HIS A 103 -8.27 -14.28 17.46
CA HIS A 103 -9.62 -14.71 17.86
C HIS A 103 -9.97 -16.13 17.40
N GLY A 104 -9.06 -16.81 16.69
CA GLY A 104 -9.23 -18.19 16.23
C GLY A 104 -10.26 -18.34 15.11
N TRP A 105 -10.55 -17.26 14.37
CA TRP A 105 -11.48 -17.26 13.24
C TRP A 105 -10.82 -17.82 11.98
N GLU A 106 -10.47 -19.11 12.03
CA GLU A 106 -9.80 -19.83 10.95
C GLU A 106 -10.61 -21.05 10.52
N ILE A 107 -10.57 -21.34 9.22
CA ILE A 107 -11.11 -22.60 8.68
C ILE A 107 -10.10 -23.71 8.97
N LYS A 108 -10.44 -24.61 9.90
CA LYS A 108 -9.60 -25.77 10.23
C LYS A 108 -9.82 -26.90 9.24
N MET A 109 -8.75 -27.31 8.56
CA MET A 109 -8.78 -28.44 7.62
C MET A 109 -8.51 -29.78 8.33
N PRO A 110 -9.13 -30.89 7.88
CA PRO A 110 -8.82 -32.24 8.38
C PRO A 110 -7.37 -32.66 8.08
N ALA A 111 -6.87 -33.67 8.80
CA ALA A 111 -5.49 -34.16 8.70
C ALA A 111 -5.08 -34.73 7.32
N GLY A 112 -6.02 -34.91 6.38
CA GLY A 112 -5.76 -35.42 5.03
C GLY A 112 -5.41 -34.36 3.98
N VAL A 113 -5.42 -33.06 4.33
CA VAL A 113 -5.21 -31.96 3.37
C VAL A 113 -3.75 -31.49 3.37
N PRO A 114 -3.12 -31.26 2.20
CA PRO A 114 -1.77 -30.71 2.12
C PRO A 114 -1.61 -29.38 2.87
N PRO A 115 -0.48 -29.13 3.53
CA PRO A 115 -0.27 -27.95 4.37
C PRO A 115 -0.44 -26.62 3.60
N THR A 116 -0.08 -26.58 2.32
CA THR A 116 -0.24 -25.40 1.47
C THR A 116 -1.72 -25.05 1.25
N VAL A 117 -2.58 -26.05 1.06
CA VAL A 117 -4.02 -25.84 0.86
C VAL A 117 -4.66 -25.46 2.19
N ALA A 118 -4.27 -26.11 3.29
CA ALA A 118 -4.77 -25.75 4.63
C ALA A 118 -4.50 -24.28 4.97
N LYS A 119 -3.31 -23.77 4.65
CA LYS A 119 -2.96 -22.35 4.83
C LYS A 119 -3.81 -21.40 3.99
N ALA A 120 -4.01 -21.70 2.70
CA ALA A 120 -4.82 -20.85 1.83
C ALA A 120 -6.27 -20.70 2.35
N PHE A 121 -6.85 -21.78 2.86
CA PHE A 121 -8.20 -21.73 3.45
C PHE A 121 -8.23 -21.11 4.85
N SER A 122 -7.21 -21.29 5.68
CA SER A 122 -7.16 -20.63 7.00
C SER A 122 -7.04 -19.11 6.86
N SER A 123 -6.37 -18.61 5.83
CA SER A 123 -6.28 -17.18 5.50
C SER A 123 -7.53 -16.60 4.82
N LEU A 124 -8.50 -17.40 4.40
CA LEU A 124 -9.68 -16.93 3.67
C LEU A 124 -10.58 -16.01 4.49
N ILE A 125 -10.85 -16.38 5.75
CA ILE A 125 -11.67 -15.57 6.67
C ILE A 125 -10.94 -14.28 7.06
N PRO A 126 -9.67 -14.32 7.53
CA PRO A 126 -8.89 -13.11 7.78
C PRO A 126 -8.82 -12.17 6.57
N GLY A 127 -8.58 -12.73 5.39
CA GLY A 127 -8.57 -11.98 4.14
C GLY A 127 -9.91 -11.30 3.88
N THR A 128 -11.01 -12.05 3.89
CA THR A 128 -12.35 -11.51 3.60
C THR A 128 -12.72 -10.37 4.53
N ILE A 129 -12.50 -10.52 5.84
CA ILE A 129 -12.78 -9.47 6.83
C ILE A 129 -11.97 -8.21 6.53
N THR A 130 -10.68 -8.37 6.24
CA THR A 130 -9.78 -7.26 5.93
C THR A 130 -10.24 -6.52 4.67
N LEU A 131 -10.57 -7.24 3.59
CA LEU A 131 -11.03 -6.65 2.33
C LEU A 131 -12.37 -5.92 2.49
N VAL A 132 -13.29 -6.46 3.29
CA VAL A 132 -14.57 -5.80 3.58
C VAL A 132 -14.34 -4.49 4.35
N LEU A 133 -13.48 -4.49 5.38
CA LEU A 133 -13.16 -3.30 6.15
C LEU A 133 -12.53 -2.20 5.27
N PHE A 134 -11.59 -2.58 4.41
CA PHE A 134 -10.96 -1.65 3.46
C PHE A 134 -11.95 -1.12 2.41
N SER A 135 -12.92 -1.95 1.99
CA SER A 135 -13.98 -1.53 1.07
C SER A 135 -14.93 -0.52 1.72
N VAL A 136 -15.29 -0.73 2.99
CA VAL A 136 -16.08 0.23 3.78
C VAL A 136 -15.31 1.53 3.97
N LEU A 137 -14.01 1.44 4.29
CA LEU A 137 -13.13 2.61 4.40
C LEU A 137 -13.14 3.42 3.10
N ARG A 138 -12.92 2.76 1.95
CA ARG A 138 -12.99 3.41 0.64
C ARG A 138 -14.34 4.11 0.43
N LEU A 139 -15.46 3.45 0.74
CA LEU A 139 -16.80 4.01 0.58
C LEU A 139 -17.01 5.27 1.43
N ILE A 140 -16.48 5.31 2.65
CA ILE A 140 -16.52 6.52 3.50
C ILE A 140 -15.79 7.67 2.81
N PHE A 141 -14.59 7.43 2.27
CA PHE A 141 -13.79 8.47 1.62
C PHE A 141 -14.42 9.05 0.34
N VAL A 142 -15.25 8.28 -0.36
CA VAL A 142 -16.02 8.79 -1.52
C VAL A 142 -16.95 9.94 -1.13
N TYR A 143 -17.48 9.94 0.10
CA TYR A 143 -18.35 11.01 0.61
C TYR A 143 -17.57 12.15 1.28
N THR A 144 -16.25 12.05 1.39
CA THR A 144 -15.40 13.12 1.94
C THR A 144 -14.96 14.09 0.82
N PRO A 145 -14.58 15.35 1.15
CA PRO A 145 -14.09 16.30 0.15
C PRO A 145 -12.81 15.85 -0.58
N TYR A 146 -12.12 14.82 -0.08
CA TYR A 146 -10.92 14.27 -0.69
C TYR A 146 -11.22 13.22 -1.78
N GLY A 147 -12.42 12.62 -1.77
CA GLY A 147 -12.89 11.60 -2.71
C GLY A 147 -12.21 10.23 -2.60
N THR A 148 -10.90 10.18 -2.32
CA THR A 148 -10.13 8.95 -2.13
C THR A 148 -9.24 9.05 -0.89
N LEU A 149 -8.93 7.90 -0.28
CA LEU A 149 -7.96 7.84 0.82
C LEU A 149 -6.58 8.32 0.34
N ASP A 150 -6.19 8.00 -0.89
CA ASP A 150 -4.89 8.40 -1.41
C ASP A 150 -4.74 9.92 -1.49
N ASN A 151 -5.78 10.63 -1.95
CA ASN A 151 -5.78 12.09 -1.97
C ASN A 151 -5.78 12.68 -0.56
N PHE A 152 -6.51 12.08 0.38
CA PHE A 152 -6.52 12.53 1.77
C PHE A 152 -5.12 12.47 2.39
N ILE A 153 -4.46 11.31 2.32
CA ILE A 153 -3.12 11.13 2.87
C ILE A 153 -2.11 12.01 2.12
N TYR A 154 -2.24 12.13 0.80
CA TYR A 154 -1.36 12.97 0.01
C TYR A 154 -1.42 14.44 0.45
N THR A 155 -2.63 14.98 0.61
CA THR A 155 -2.83 16.41 0.91
C THR A 155 -2.51 16.75 2.37
N ILE A 156 -2.92 15.90 3.31
CA ILE A 156 -2.80 16.19 4.76
C ILE A 156 -1.44 15.79 5.33
N LEU A 157 -0.85 14.71 4.85
CA LEU A 157 0.41 14.20 5.40
C LEU A 157 1.56 14.39 4.42
N GLN A 158 1.48 13.82 3.22
CA GLN A 158 2.63 13.76 2.33
C GLN A 158 3.11 15.15 1.90
N MET A 159 2.21 16.00 1.42
CA MET A 159 2.55 17.33 0.93
C MET A 159 3.24 18.23 1.98
N PRO A 160 2.73 18.39 3.22
CA PRO A 160 3.41 19.20 4.22
C PRO A 160 4.72 18.56 4.71
N LEU A 161 4.80 17.23 4.83
CA LEU A 161 6.04 16.56 5.21
C LEU A 161 7.13 16.74 4.15
N THR A 162 6.79 16.60 2.87
CA THR A 162 7.74 16.85 1.77
C THR A 162 8.16 18.32 1.75
N ALA A 163 7.22 19.25 1.86
CA ALA A 163 7.54 20.68 1.92
C ALA A 163 8.46 21.04 3.09
N LEU A 164 8.29 20.39 4.25
CA LEU A 164 9.18 20.57 5.39
C LEU A 164 10.56 19.95 5.13
N GLY A 165 10.62 18.75 4.55
CA GLY A 165 11.87 18.06 4.21
C GLY A 165 12.73 18.80 3.19
N ASP A 166 12.09 19.55 2.29
CA ASP A 166 12.77 20.38 1.27
C ASP A 166 13.37 21.68 1.85
N THR A 167 13.16 21.98 3.14
CA THR A 167 13.77 23.14 3.78
C THR A 167 15.20 22.84 4.24
N LEU A 168 16.11 23.80 4.03
CA LEU A 168 17.50 23.71 4.47
C LEU A 168 17.61 23.36 5.97
N GLY A 169 16.76 23.97 6.80
CA GLY A 169 16.74 23.75 8.24
C GLY A 169 16.42 22.29 8.60
N ALA A 170 15.40 21.70 7.97
CA ALA A 170 15.06 20.29 8.20
C ALA A 170 16.17 19.35 7.74
N THR A 171 16.79 19.61 6.57
CA THR A 171 17.90 18.80 6.07
C THR A 171 19.11 18.86 7.00
N LEU A 172 19.47 20.05 7.50
CA LEU A 172 20.58 20.22 8.44
C LEU A 172 20.32 19.48 9.76
N VAL A 173 19.12 19.62 10.33
CA VAL A 173 18.74 18.91 11.56
C VAL A 173 18.79 17.40 11.35
N ALA A 174 18.24 16.89 10.24
CA ALA A 174 18.28 15.47 9.91
C ALA A 174 19.72 14.95 9.81
N ASN A 175 20.61 15.67 9.13
CA ASN A 175 22.02 15.28 9.02
C ASN A 175 22.75 15.30 10.38
N ILE A 176 22.43 16.26 11.25
CA ILE A 176 22.97 16.28 12.62
C ILE A 176 22.55 15.02 13.38
N PHE A 177 21.28 14.63 13.31
CA PHE A 177 20.80 13.40 13.95
C PHE A 177 21.41 12.14 13.33
N ILE A 178 21.62 12.09 12.01
CA ILE A 178 22.31 10.98 11.36
C ILE A 178 23.72 10.84 11.92
N CYS A 179 24.50 11.93 11.95
CA CYS A 179 25.85 11.92 12.52
C CYS A 179 25.83 11.54 14.00
N LEU A 180 24.85 12.03 14.77
CA LEU A 180 24.72 11.74 16.20
C LEU A 180 24.41 10.27 16.46
N PHE A 181 23.45 9.67 15.75
CA PHE A 181 23.14 8.25 15.89
C PHE A 181 24.32 7.38 15.45
N TRP A 182 25.04 7.80 14.40
CA TRP A 182 26.26 7.10 13.97
C TRP A 182 27.39 7.13 15.02
N LEU A 183 27.41 8.11 15.93
CA LEU A 183 28.35 8.10 17.07
C LEU A 183 28.01 6.99 18.09
N PHE A 184 26.77 6.55 18.16
CA PHE A 184 26.32 5.49 19.07
C PHE A 184 26.26 4.10 18.44
N GLY A 185 26.39 4.01 17.11
CA GLY A 185 26.33 2.76 16.33
C GLY A 185 24.91 2.39 15.96
#